data_AF-A0A932QIN4-F1
#
_entry.id   AF-A0A932QIN4-F1
#
_cell.length_a   1.000
_cell.length_b   1.000
_cell.length_c   1.000
_cell.angle_alpha   90.00
_cell.angle_beta   90.00
_cell.angle_gamma   90.00
#
_symmetry.space_group_name_H-M   'P 1'
#
loop_
_entity.id
_entity.type
_entity.pdbx_description
1 polymer ?
#
loop_
_entity_poly.entity_id
_entity_poly.type
_entity_poly.pdbx_seq_one_letter_code
_entity_poly.pdbx_strand_id
1 'polypeptide(L)'
;MIANKINPWHPRLLWLLIPAALGSTAWWWAVSQIFQGRVPLNQSGWALGLSVLATSLVGMSFWLGSLGLLAYLSESRWVRGFLTFLTTMPIAFFFPFGLWWGVAIAMTLVGVWWGIEQAADDSRERLNVKPRQSLGQAASLAITGILLAVSALYYQQLRGGIADTQTLANHLVDQSVTITEKILPLVYHGYNANQTVDQFLGTQIPDASTLLDQINFSTLPSAQAQAALNAKLEELGLDPKSLNLSAQNNQALLAQQLNQALASFRQNTIAQARQKLSDQLGLTLRGDEPLHQVIVALMNQRFSNYVRRYAQIIPPLLALGIFLLLKALSGIFQLGYVAFGLGLYHLFRFLGIVTIETETLPAQRLRWHH
;
A
#
# COMPACT_ATOMS: atom_id res chain seq x y z
N MET A 1 32.28 23.29 23.82
CA MET A 1 32.18 21.98 24.49
C MET A 1 32.78 20.97 23.55
N ILE A 2 33.86 20.28 23.95
CA ILE A 2 34.45 19.21 23.14
C ILE A 2 34.01 17.89 23.77
N ALA A 3 33.44 16.99 22.97
CA ALA A 3 33.16 15.65 23.43
C ALA A 3 34.49 14.90 23.55
N ASN A 4 34.74 14.25 24.70
CA ASN A 4 35.95 13.46 24.87
C ASN A 4 36.02 12.36 23.81
N LYS A 5 37.19 12.25 23.17
CA LYS A 5 37.44 11.28 22.10
C LYS A 5 37.43 9.88 22.69
N ILE A 6 36.36 9.12 22.47
CA ILE A 6 36.26 7.74 22.94
C ILE A 6 37.06 6.86 21.98
N ASN A 7 37.95 6.01 22.51
CA ASN A 7 38.61 4.99 21.72
C ASN A 7 37.52 4.20 20.95
N PRO A 8 37.57 4.11 19.61
CA PRO A 8 36.52 3.47 18.82
C PRO A 8 36.35 1.98 19.16
N TRP A 9 37.36 1.35 19.77
CA TRP A 9 37.33 -0.03 20.26
C TRP A 9 36.88 -0.15 21.71
N HIS A 10 36.36 0.93 22.31
CA HIS A 10 35.84 0.86 23.66
C HIS A 10 34.71 -0.18 23.70
N PRO A 11 34.78 -1.20 24.58
CA PRO A 11 33.84 -2.32 24.56
C PRO A 11 32.39 -1.88 24.72
N ARG A 12 32.16 -0.73 25.36
CA ARG A 12 30.82 -0.12 25.48
C ARG A 12 30.23 0.40 24.16
N LEU A 13 31.07 0.86 23.21
CA LEU A 13 30.61 1.26 21.88
C LEU A 13 30.21 0.05 21.04
N LEU A 14 30.85 -1.11 21.24
CA LEU A 14 30.48 -2.35 20.55
C LEU A 14 29.04 -2.80 20.85
N TRP A 15 28.46 -2.38 21.99
CA TRP A 15 27.05 -2.66 22.29
C TRP A 15 26.06 -2.00 21.33
N LEU A 16 26.46 -0.93 20.62
CA LEU A 16 25.61 -0.32 19.58
C LEU A 16 25.56 -1.17 18.30
N LEU A 17 26.48 -2.13 18.12
CA LEU A 17 26.46 -3.03 16.98
C LEU A 17 25.29 -4.01 17.04
N ILE A 18 24.90 -4.42 18.24
CA ILE A 18 23.79 -5.36 18.46
C ILE A 18 22.45 -4.80 17.95
N PRO A 19 21.95 -3.63 18.43
CA PRO A 19 20.74 -3.04 17.90
C PRO A 19 20.88 -2.63 16.43
N ALA A 20 22.07 -2.24 15.98
CA ALA A 20 22.31 -1.95 14.56
C ALA A 20 22.08 -3.18 13.67
N ALA A 21 22.67 -4.32 14.03
CA ALA A 21 22.56 -5.57 13.28
C ALA A 21 21.15 -6.18 13.35
N LEU A 22 20.55 -6.21 14.54
CA LEU A 22 19.16 -6.66 14.72
C LEU A 22 18.17 -5.78 13.95
N GLY A 23 18.34 -4.46 14.04
CA GLY A 23 17.52 -3.50 13.31
C GLY A 23 17.63 -3.68 11.80
N SER A 24 18.86 -3.83 11.28
CA SER A 24 19.09 -3.99 9.84
C SER A 24 18.46 -5.30 9.35
N THR A 25 18.66 -6.40 10.09
CA THR A 25 18.06 -7.70 9.76
C THR A 25 16.54 -7.64 9.78
N ALA A 26 15.94 -7.06 10.84
CA ALA A 26 14.48 -6.93 10.94
C ALA A 26 13.89 -6.05 9.83
N TRP A 27 14.58 -4.98 9.47
CA TRP A 27 14.16 -4.09 8.39
C TRP A 27 14.22 -4.77 7.03
N TRP A 28 15.35 -5.38 6.67
CA TRP A 28 15.49 -6.08 5.39
C TRP A 28 14.56 -7.30 5.30
N TRP A 29 14.34 -8.01 6.41
CA TRP A 29 13.31 -9.05 6.48
C TRP A 29 11.92 -8.49 6.18
N ALA A 30 11.52 -7.38 6.82
CA ALA A 30 10.21 -6.75 6.60
C ALA A 30 10.04 -6.30 5.13
N VAL A 31 11.07 -5.66 4.56
CA VAL A 31 11.08 -5.28 3.13
C VAL A 31 10.94 -6.53 2.25
N SER A 32 11.65 -7.63 2.56
CA SER A 32 11.53 -8.87 1.80
C SER A 32 10.13 -9.48 1.84
N GLN A 33 9.41 -9.40 2.98
CA GLN A 33 8.04 -9.90 3.07
C GLN A 33 7.08 -9.11 2.18
N ILE A 34 7.24 -7.77 2.13
CA ILE A 34 6.45 -6.90 1.25
C ILE A 34 6.72 -7.26 -0.22
N PHE A 35 7.99 -7.42 -0.57
CA PHE A 35 8.42 -7.70 -1.94
C PHE A 35 7.96 -9.08 -2.41
N GLN A 36 8.03 -10.09 -1.54
CA GLN A 36 7.58 -11.45 -1.85
C GLN A 36 6.05 -11.60 -1.86
N GLY A 37 5.28 -10.52 -1.67
CA GLY A 37 3.81 -10.56 -1.67
C GLY A 37 3.22 -11.40 -0.52
N ARG A 38 4.00 -11.69 0.53
CA ARG A 38 3.59 -12.54 1.65
C ARG A 38 2.69 -11.84 2.65
N VAL A 39 2.49 -10.53 2.47
CA VAL A 39 1.65 -9.70 3.32
C VAL A 39 0.28 -9.55 2.68
N PRO A 40 -0.75 -10.31 3.12
CA PRO A 40 -2.09 -10.14 2.61
C PRO A 40 -2.64 -8.78 3.02
N LEU A 41 -3.09 -7.97 2.07
CA LEU A 41 -3.74 -6.66 2.32
C LEU A 41 -5.28 -6.79 2.42
N ASN A 42 -5.80 -8.01 2.45
CA ASN A 42 -7.24 -8.27 2.63
C ASN A 42 -7.67 -7.98 4.09
N GLN A 43 -8.98 -7.91 4.35
CA GLN A 43 -9.53 -7.49 5.65
C GLN A 43 -8.97 -8.26 6.86
N SER A 44 -8.68 -9.56 6.74
CA SER A 44 -8.06 -10.35 7.80
C SER A 44 -6.53 -10.17 7.90
N GLY A 45 -5.88 -9.69 6.85
CA GLY A 45 -4.45 -9.49 6.74
C GLY A 45 -3.92 -8.13 7.20
N TRP A 46 -4.79 -7.16 7.50
CA TRP A 46 -4.36 -5.80 7.92
C TRP A 46 -3.46 -5.82 9.16
N ALA A 47 -3.71 -6.72 10.11
CA ALA A 47 -2.86 -6.86 11.30
C ALA A 47 -1.43 -7.28 10.93
N LEU A 48 -1.27 -8.18 9.96
CA LEU A 48 0.03 -8.60 9.43
C LEU A 48 0.68 -7.47 8.63
N GLY A 49 -0.10 -6.73 7.82
CA GLY A 49 0.41 -5.56 7.10
C GLY A 49 0.94 -4.48 8.04
N LEU A 50 0.17 -4.13 9.07
CA LEU A 50 0.58 -3.16 10.08
C LEU A 50 1.77 -3.65 10.90
N SER A 51 1.84 -4.94 11.24
CA SER A 51 2.99 -5.48 11.98
C SER A 51 4.27 -5.42 11.14
N VAL A 52 4.23 -5.78 9.85
CA VAL A 52 5.39 -5.67 8.96
C VAL A 52 5.83 -4.22 8.78
N LEU A 53 4.90 -3.28 8.65
CA LEU A 53 5.20 -1.84 8.60
C LEU A 53 5.82 -1.34 9.91
N ALA A 54 5.27 -1.76 11.06
CA ALA A 54 5.81 -1.41 12.37
C ALA A 54 7.21 -1.99 12.58
N THR A 55 7.42 -3.27 12.23
CA THR A 55 8.73 -3.92 12.26
C THR A 55 9.74 -3.21 11.36
N SER A 56 9.31 -2.76 10.17
CA SER A 56 10.15 -1.96 9.29
C SER A 56 10.53 -0.63 9.96
N LEU A 57 9.57 0.12 10.49
CA LEU A 57 9.85 1.41 11.15
C LEU A 57 10.80 1.25 12.36
N VAL A 58 10.53 0.28 13.24
CA VAL A 58 11.35 0.01 14.42
C VAL A 58 12.73 -0.50 14.03
N GLY A 59 12.80 -1.45 13.09
CA GLY A 59 14.04 -2.02 12.57
C GLY A 59 14.95 -0.95 11.98
N MET A 60 14.41 -0.06 11.15
CA MET A 60 15.16 1.05 10.56
C MET A 60 15.64 2.04 11.62
N SER A 61 14.81 2.34 12.62
CA SER A 61 15.16 3.25 13.72
C SER A 61 16.30 2.69 14.56
N PHE A 62 16.24 1.39 14.90
CA PHE A 62 17.28 0.68 15.65
C PHE A 62 18.57 0.60 14.85
N TRP A 63 18.45 0.27 13.57
CA TRP A 63 19.56 0.16 12.66
C TRP A 63 20.31 1.50 12.53
N LEU A 64 19.64 2.46 11.91
CA LEU A 64 20.29 3.70 11.53
C LEU A 64 20.57 4.53 12.78
N GLY A 65 19.67 4.58 13.77
CA GLY A 65 19.89 5.40 14.97
C GLY A 65 21.12 4.96 15.78
N SER A 66 21.36 3.65 15.87
CA SER A 66 22.59 3.10 16.48
C SER A 66 23.84 3.44 15.67
N LEU A 67 23.78 3.32 14.34
CA LEU A 67 24.89 3.66 13.45
C LEU A 67 25.22 5.15 13.47
N GLY A 68 24.20 6.00 13.40
CA GLY A 68 24.35 7.45 13.43
C GLY A 68 24.98 7.91 14.73
N LEU A 69 24.54 7.35 15.87
CA LEU A 69 25.15 7.63 17.16
C LEU A 69 26.59 7.10 17.24
N LEU A 70 26.85 5.88 16.76
CA LEU A 70 28.20 5.33 16.83
C LEU A 70 29.17 6.09 15.91
N ALA A 71 28.72 6.51 14.73
CA ALA A 71 29.45 7.41 13.84
C ALA A 71 29.72 8.77 14.50
N TYR A 72 28.72 9.31 15.20
CA TYR A 72 28.84 10.58 15.92
C TYR A 72 29.89 10.53 17.04
N LEU A 73 30.01 9.38 17.73
CA LEU A 73 30.94 9.17 18.85
C LEU A 73 32.33 8.64 18.42
N SER A 74 32.44 8.03 17.24
CA SER A 74 33.66 7.39 16.77
C SER A 74 34.47 8.30 15.85
N GLU A 75 35.74 8.54 16.20
CA GLU A 75 36.66 9.32 15.36
C GLU A 75 37.24 8.54 14.18
N SER A 76 37.27 7.21 14.28
CA SER A 76 37.98 6.38 13.30
C SER A 76 37.16 6.17 12.03
N ARG A 77 37.68 6.69 10.91
CA ARG A 77 37.10 6.51 9.57
C ARG A 77 36.99 5.03 9.19
N TRP A 78 37.96 4.21 9.58
CA TRP A 78 37.95 2.77 9.31
C TRP A 78 36.79 2.06 9.99
N VAL A 79 36.52 2.41 11.24
CA VAL A 79 35.38 1.84 11.98
C VAL A 79 34.08 2.26 11.28
N ARG A 80 33.92 3.54 10.93
CA ARG A 80 32.75 4.02 10.16
C ARG A 80 32.56 3.28 8.82
N GLY A 81 33.65 2.98 8.13
CA GLY A 81 33.62 2.30 6.82
C GLY A 81 33.22 0.84 6.97
N PHE A 82 33.81 0.15 7.93
CA PHE A 82 33.47 -1.23 8.26
C PHE A 82 31.99 -1.37 8.66
N LEU A 83 31.46 -0.41 9.40
CA LEU A 83 30.05 -0.42 9.82
C LEU A 83 29.09 -0.20 8.66
N THR A 84 29.43 0.76 7.80
CA THR A 84 28.65 1.00 6.58
C THR A 84 28.58 -0.28 5.76
N PHE A 85 29.71 -0.96 5.57
CA PHE A 85 29.77 -2.26 4.91
C PHE A 85 28.91 -3.33 5.60
N LEU A 86 29.14 -3.57 6.89
CA LEU A 86 28.45 -4.61 7.67
C LEU A 86 26.93 -4.43 7.67
N THR A 87 26.46 -3.20 7.58
CA THR A 87 25.03 -2.91 7.59
C THR A 87 24.34 -2.92 6.25
N THR A 88 25.11 -2.90 5.16
CA THR A 88 24.60 -3.19 3.82
C THR A 88 24.58 -4.69 3.51
N MET A 89 25.34 -5.51 4.24
CA MET A 89 25.43 -6.96 4.04
C MET A 89 24.09 -7.70 4.06
N PRO A 90 23.11 -7.37 4.91
CA PRO A 90 21.82 -8.05 4.88
C PRO A 90 21.11 -8.03 3.52
N ILE A 91 21.37 -7.04 2.64
CA ILE A 91 20.86 -7.05 1.24
C ILE A 91 21.26 -8.34 0.52
N ALA A 92 22.48 -8.82 0.74
CA ALA A 92 23.02 -10.04 0.14
C ALA A 92 22.25 -11.30 0.56
N PHE A 93 21.67 -11.32 1.76
CA PHE A 93 20.98 -12.48 2.31
C PHE A 93 19.50 -12.54 1.89
N PHE A 94 18.85 -11.39 1.72
CA PHE A 94 17.41 -11.33 1.47
C PHE A 94 17.02 -11.23 -0.02
N PHE A 95 17.95 -10.86 -0.90
CA PHE A 95 17.66 -10.64 -2.32
C PHE A 95 18.54 -11.50 -3.23
N PRO A 96 17.99 -12.00 -4.35
CA PRO A 96 18.76 -12.79 -5.30
C PRO A 96 19.83 -11.93 -5.99
N PHE A 97 21.02 -12.49 -6.16
CA PHE A 97 22.15 -11.83 -6.82
C PHE A 97 21.81 -11.43 -8.27
N GLY A 98 22.16 -10.20 -8.65
CA GLY A 98 21.97 -9.66 -9.99
C GLY A 98 22.66 -8.30 -10.18
N LEU A 99 22.61 -7.74 -11.40
CA LEU A 99 23.22 -6.44 -11.69
C LEU A 99 22.67 -5.33 -10.77
N TRP A 100 21.34 -5.27 -10.63
CA TRP A 100 20.65 -4.26 -9.85
C TRP A 100 20.85 -4.42 -8.34
N TRP A 101 21.12 -5.63 -7.87
CA TRP A 101 21.56 -5.89 -6.52
C TRP A 101 22.89 -5.19 -6.22
N GLY A 102 23.85 -5.23 -7.15
CA GLY A 102 25.10 -4.49 -7.02
C GLY A 102 24.89 -2.97 -6.98
N VAL A 103 23.98 -2.46 -7.82
CA VAL A 103 23.57 -1.04 -7.81
C VAL A 103 22.94 -0.66 -6.47
N ALA A 104 22.04 -1.49 -5.93
CA ALA A 104 21.38 -1.26 -4.66
C ALA A 104 22.37 -1.22 -3.48
N ILE A 105 23.34 -2.14 -3.46
CA ILE A 105 24.42 -2.12 -2.46
C ILE A 105 25.25 -0.85 -2.60
N ALA A 106 25.67 -0.48 -3.81
CA ALA A 106 26.45 0.73 -4.04
C ALA A 106 25.70 2.00 -3.59
N MET A 107 24.41 2.12 -3.92
CA MET A 107 23.57 3.25 -3.50
C MET A 107 23.42 3.33 -1.98
N THR A 108 23.21 2.17 -1.33
CA THR A 108 23.10 2.10 0.13
C THR A 108 24.43 2.47 0.79
N LEU A 109 25.54 1.91 0.30
CA LEU A 109 26.89 2.21 0.80
C LEU A 109 27.19 3.71 0.69
N VAL A 110 26.99 4.31 -0.48
CA VAL A 110 27.25 5.73 -0.71
C VAL A 110 26.36 6.59 0.18
N GLY A 111 25.05 6.32 0.24
CA GLY A 111 24.10 7.10 1.04
C GLY A 111 24.38 7.02 2.55
N VAL A 112 24.63 5.82 3.06
CA VAL A 112 24.93 5.60 4.48
C VAL A 112 26.30 6.16 4.84
N TRP A 113 27.33 5.92 4.02
CA TRP A 113 28.68 6.46 4.22
C TRP A 113 28.65 7.98 4.28
N TRP A 114 27.98 8.62 3.33
CA TRP A 114 27.90 10.08 3.28
C TRP A 114 27.12 10.64 4.48
N GLY A 115 25.99 10.02 4.85
CA GLY A 115 25.27 10.41 6.06
C GLY A 115 26.14 10.30 7.33
N ILE A 116 26.92 9.22 7.44
CA ILE A 116 27.82 8.95 8.57
C ILE A 116 28.97 9.95 8.64
N GLU A 117 29.65 10.24 7.52
CA GLU A 117 30.73 11.24 7.50
C GLU A 117 30.17 12.64 7.81
N GLN A 118 29.01 13.00 7.27
CA GLN A 118 28.35 14.28 7.58
C GLN A 118 28.04 14.41 9.09
N ALA A 119 27.53 13.35 9.73
CA ALA A 119 27.29 13.37 11.18
C ALA A 119 28.58 13.53 12.00
N ALA A 120 29.65 12.90 11.55
CA ALA A 120 30.95 12.95 12.22
C ALA A 120 31.70 14.28 11.96
N ASP A 121 31.50 14.90 10.81
CA ASP A 121 32.06 16.23 10.52
C ASP A 121 31.34 17.30 11.36
N ASP A 122 30.01 17.23 11.43
CA ASP A 122 29.21 18.11 12.30
C ASP A 122 29.58 17.98 13.79
N SER A 123 30.00 16.79 14.25
CA SER A 123 30.45 16.60 15.63
C SER A 123 31.84 17.17 15.90
N ARG A 124 32.70 17.20 14.87
CA ARG A 124 34.09 17.71 14.95
C ARG A 124 34.20 19.21 14.81
N GLU A 125 33.41 19.80 13.92
CA GLU A 125 33.55 21.21 13.55
C GLU A 125 32.75 22.16 14.47
N ARG A 126 31.70 21.66 15.13
CA ARG A 126 30.82 22.52 15.92
C ARG A 126 31.25 22.61 17.38
N LEU A 127 31.44 23.85 17.84
CA LEU A 127 31.68 24.17 19.26
C LEU A 127 30.50 23.78 20.18
N ASN A 128 29.29 23.68 19.62
CA ASN A 128 28.07 23.30 20.31
C ASN A 128 27.51 22.00 19.75
N VAL A 129 27.50 20.97 20.60
CA VAL A 129 26.98 19.63 20.33
C VAL A 129 25.45 19.70 20.14
N LYS A 130 24.99 19.57 18.90
CA LYS A 130 23.56 19.52 18.54
C LYS A 130 23.22 18.17 17.88
N PRO A 131 23.09 17.09 18.67
CA PRO A 131 22.95 15.74 18.14
C PRO A 131 21.68 15.59 17.31
N ARG A 132 20.57 16.23 17.71
CA ARG A 132 19.30 16.22 16.97
C ARG A 132 19.44 16.71 15.52
N GLN A 133 20.19 17.80 15.31
CA GLN A 133 20.37 18.40 13.98
C GLN A 133 21.32 17.54 13.13
N SER A 134 22.46 17.16 13.71
CA SER A 134 23.50 16.37 13.02
C SER A 134 22.96 15.00 12.59
N LEU A 135 22.28 14.30 13.52
CA LEU A 135 21.61 13.04 13.24
C LEU A 135 20.52 13.25 12.17
N GLY A 136 19.65 14.25 12.32
CA GLY A 136 18.57 14.51 11.36
C GLY A 136 19.04 14.70 9.92
N GLN A 137 20.13 15.44 9.70
CA GLN A 137 20.70 15.65 8.36
C GLN A 137 21.29 14.35 7.78
N ALA A 138 22.09 13.64 8.58
CA ALA A 138 22.65 12.34 8.22
C ALA A 138 21.58 11.31 7.84
N ALA A 139 20.46 11.30 8.58
CA ALA A 139 19.32 10.42 8.32
C ALA A 139 18.74 10.64 6.93
N SER A 140 18.56 11.90 6.52
CA SER A 140 17.93 12.22 5.23
C SER A 140 18.73 11.65 4.05
N LEU A 141 20.06 11.75 4.10
CA LEU A 141 20.96 11.19 3.08
C LEU A 141 20.96 9.66 3.10
N ALA A 142 21.14 9.06 4.28
CA ALA A 142 21.14 7.61 4.43
C ALA A 142 19.81 6.98 4.00
N ILE A 143 18.68 7.52 4.46
CA ILE A 143 17.34 7.08 4.08
C ILE A 143 17.17 7.21 2.57
N THR A 144 17.54 8.34 1.95
CA THR A 144 17.38 8.52 0.50
C THR A 144 18.18 7.48 -0.30
N GLY A 145 19.43 7.19 0.09
CA GLY A 145 20.22 6.12 -0.53
C GLY A 145 19.59 4.73 -0.39
N ILE A 146 19.05 4.42 0.80
CA ILE A 146 18.31 3.18 1.05
C ILE A 146 17.04 3.11 0.20
N LEU A 147 16.27 4.20 0.08
CA LEU A 147 15.05 4.22 -0.72
C LEU A 147 15.34 4.01 -2.21
N LEU A 148 16.41 4.61 -2.73
CA LEU A 148 16.88 4.34 -4.09
C LEU A 148 17.26 2.87 -4.29
N ALA A 149 17.94 2.28 -3.30
CA ALA A 149 18.29 0.86 -3.32
C ALA A 149 17.04 -0.05 -3.33
N VAL A 150 16.04 0.23 -2.48
CA VAL A 150 14.76 -0.49 -2.44
C VAL A 150 14.04 -0.39 -3.79
N SER A 151 14.00 0.80 -4.38
CA SER A 151 13.40 1.00 -5.71
C SER A 151 14.16 0.27 -6.82
N ALA A 152 15.49 0.22 -6.77
CA ALA A 152 16.30 -0.55 -7.72
C ALA A 152 16.06 -2.06 -7.59
N LEU A 153 15.98 -2.59 -6.37
CA LEU A 153 15.64 -3.98 -6.12
C LEU A 153 14.20 -4.31 -6.57
N TYR A 154 13.27 -3.37 -6.38
CA TYR A 154 11.89 -3.55 -6.80
C TYR A 154 11.79 -3.61 -8.33
N TYR A 155 12.50 -2.71 -9.01
CA TYR A 155 12.64 -2.75 -10.46
C TYR A 155 13.24 -4.09 -10.93
N GLN A 156 14.28 -4.60 -10.27
CA GLN A 156 14.86 -5.91 -10.59
C GLN A 156 13.83 -7.03 -10.45
N GLN A 157 13.07 -7.04 -9.36
CA GLN A 157 12.07 -8.07 -9.10
C GLN A 157 10.96 -8.03 -10.15
N LEU A 158 10.44 -6.84 -10.46
CA LEU A 158 9.48 -6.67 -11.54
C LEU A 158 10.07 -7.17 -12.87
N ARG A 159 11.29 -6.76 -13.22
CA ARG A 159 11.94 -7.18 -14.47
C ARG A 159 12.18 -8.69 -14.56
N GLY A 160 12.56 -9.33 -13.46
CA GLY A 160 12.74 -10.78 -13.40
C GLY A 160 11.42 -11.55 -13.57
N GLY A 161 10.31 -10.99 -13.08
CA GLY A 161 8.96 -11.55 -13.24
C GLY A 161 8.31 -11.29 -14.61
N ILE A 162 8.78 -10.30 -15.38
CA ILE A 162 8.22 -9.93 -16.70
C ILE A 162 8.43 -10.99 -17.80
N ALA A 163 9.21 -12.04 -17.54
CA ALA A 163 9.15 -13.23 -18.40
C ALA A 163 7.70 -13.75 -18.55
N ASP A 164 6.86 -13.49 -17.55
CA ASP A 164 5.42 -13.66 -17.64
C ASP A 164 4.66 -12.33 -17.42
N THR A 165 4.52 -11.55 -18.49
CA THR A 165 3.66 -10.35 -18.50
C THR A 165 2.23 -10.61 -18.02
N GLN A 166 1.76 -11.86 -18.10
CA GLN A 166 0.46 -12.26 -17.60
C GLN A 166 0.41 -12.17 -16.06
N THR A 167 1.44 -12.60 -15.36
CA THR A 167 1.52 -12.51 -13.89
C THR A 167 1.47 -11.05 -13.42
N LEU A 168 2.20 -10.14 -14.08
CA LEU A 168 2.13 -8.71 -13.74
C LEU A 168 0.73 -8.13 -14.00
N ALA A 169 0.12 -8.47 -15.13
CA ALA A 169 -1.22 -8.03 -15.47
C ALA A 169 -2.25 -8.55 -14.44
N ASN A 170 -2.17 -9.82 -14.08
CA ASN A 170 -3.04 -10.44 -13.09
C ASN A 170 -2.90 -9.74 -11.72
N HIS A 171 -1.68 -9.47 -11.25
CA HIS A 171 -1.47 -8.74 -10.00
C HIS A 171 -2.05 -7.32 -10.01
N LEU A 172 -1.88 -6.58 -11.11
CA LEU A 172 -2.45 -5.24 -11.26
C LEU A 172 -3.98 -5.30 -11.31
N VAL A 173 -4.55 -6.31 -11.99
CA VAL A 173 -5.99 -6.52 -12.05
C VAL A 173 -6.54 -6.91 -10.69
N ASP A 174 -5.93 -7.84 -9.97
CA ASP A 174 -6.36 -8.26 -8.62
C ASP A 174 -6.39 -7.08 -7.64
N GLN A 175 -5.34 -6.24 -7.66
CA GLN A 175 -5.28 -5.02 -6.86
C GLN A 175 -6.37 -4.01 -7.27
N SER A 176 -6.60 -3.85 -8.56
CA SER A 176 -7.62 -2.94 -9.08
C SER A 176 -9.03 -3.44 -8.76
N VAL A 177 -9.30 -4.73 -8.90
CA VAL A 177 -10.57 -5.39 -8.55
C VAL A 177 -10.85 -5.20 -7.06
N THR A 178 -9.85 -5.37 -6.19
CA THR A 178 -10.02 -5.14 -4.75
C THR A 178 -10.47 -3.69 -4.45
N ILE A 179 -9.95 -2.71 -5.19
CA ILE A 179 -10.36 -1.30 -5.06
C ILE A 179 -11.77 -1.11 -5.63
N THR A 180 -12.03 -1.66 -6.82
CA THR A 180 -13.31 -1.60 -7.52
C THR A 180 -14.43 -2.22 -6.68
N GLU A 181 -14.20 -3.36 -6.03
CA GLU A 181 -15.16 -4.01 -5.12
C GLU A 181 -15.49 -3.17 -3.89
N LYS A 182 -14.58 -2.29 -3.45
CA LYS A 182 -14.83 -1.35 -2.35
C LYS A 182 -15.58 -0.10 -2.80
N ILE A 183 -15.38 0.33 -4.06
CA ILE A 183 -16.02 1.52 -4.62
C ILE A 183 -17.43 1.19 -5.16
N LEU A 184 -17.62 0.01 -5.76
CA LEU A 184 -18.88 -0.39 -6.38
C LEU A 184 -20.09 -0.30 -5.43
N PRO A 185 -20.05 -0.76 -4.17
CA PRO A 185 -21.14 -0.58 -3.21
C PRO A 185 -21.48 0.89 -2.93
N LEU A 186 -20.51 1.80 -3.06
CA LEU A 186 -20.74 3.23 -2.83
C LEU A 186 -21.46 3.89 -4.00
N VAL A 187 -21.28 3.37 -5.22
CA VAL A 187 -21.89 3.91 -6.45
C VAL A 187 -23.22 3.22 -6.75
N TYR A 188 -23.28 1.89 -6.58
CA TYR A 188 -24.44 1.06 -6.87
C TYR A 188 -24.99 0.44 -5.59
N HIS A 189 -26.12 0.97 -5.12
CA HIS A 189 -26.84 0.41 -3.98
C HIS A 189 -27.35 -0.98 -4.34
N GLY A 190 -26.97 -1.99 -3.54
CA GLY A 190 -27.30 -3.39 -3.81
C GLY A 190 -26.20 -4.19 -4.49
N TYR A 191 -25.03 -3.61 -4.79
CA TYR A 191 -23.88 -4.39 -5.24
C TYR A 191 -23.37 -5.31 -4.13
N ASN A 192 -23.25 -6.61 -4.43
CA ASN A 192 -22.59 -7.61 -3.61
C ASN A 192 -21.62 -8.42 -4.48
N ALA A 193 -20.34 -8.52 -4.08
CA ALA A 193 -19.31 -9.22 -4.87
C ALA A 193 -19.61 -10.71 -5.09
N ASN A 194 -20.40 -11.32 -4.20
CA ASN A 194 -20.75 -12.74 -4.26
C ASN A 194 -22.07 -13.01 -5.01
N GLN A 195 -22.78 -11.97 -5.47
CA GLN A 195 -24.00 -12.17 -6.24
C GLN A 195 -23.66 -12.65 -7.66
N THR A 196 -24.55 -13.44 -8.25
CA THR A 196 -24.39 -13.86 -9.63
C THR A 196 -24.76 -12.74 -10.59
N VAL A 197 -24.35 -12.85 -11.85
CA VAL A 197 -24.73 -11.89 -12.89
C VAL A 197 -26.25 -11.77 -13.00
N ASP A 198 -26.97 -12.90 -13.04
CA ASP A 198 -28.44 -12.88 -13.15
C ASP A 198 -29.10 -12.25 -11.92
N GLN A 199 -28.56 -12.47 -10.71
CA GLN A 199 -29.03 -11.80 -9.51
C GLN A 199 -28.83 -10.29 -9.60
N PHE A 200 -27.64 -9.85 -10.03
CA PHE A 200 -27.34 -8.43 -10.18
C PHE A 200 -28.28 -7.77 -11.20
N LEU A 201 -28.48 -8.39 -12.37
CA LEU A 201 -29.41 -7.89 -13.39
C LEU A 201 -30.86 -7.91 -12.90
N GLY A 202 -31.21 -8.91 -12.10
CA GLY A 202 -32.51 -9.04 -11.46
C GLY A 202 -32.80 -7.95 -10.44
N THR A 203 -31.78 -7.41 -9.74
CA THR A 203 -32.00 -6.34 -8.75
C THR A 203 -32.53 -5.04 -9.35
N GLN A 204 -32.39 -4.84 -10.66
CA GLN A 204 -32.95 -3.70 -11.38
C GLN A 204 -34.44 -3.87 -11.69
N ILE A 205 -35.00 -5.09 -11.57
CA ILE A 205 -36.40 -5.37 -11.85
C ILE A 205 -37.16 -5.46 -10.52
N PRO A 206 -38.06 -4.51 -10.21
CA PRO A 206 -38.74 -4.46 -8.92
C PRO A 206 -39.64 -5.69 -8.68
N ASP A 207 -39.76 -6.11 -7.41
CA ASP A 207 -40.70 -7.13 -6.94
C ASP A 207 -42.14 -6.68 -7.02
N ALA A 208 -43.07 -7.64 -7.13
CA ALA A 208 -44.50 -7.36 -7.17
C ALA A 208 -44.92 -6.54 -5.95
N SER A 209 -44.39 -6.86 -4.76
CA SER A 209 -44.60 -6.07 -3.55
C SER A 209 -44.13 -4.63 -3.72
N THR A 210 -42.90 -4.43 -4.19
CA THR A 210 -42.33 -3.09 -4.40
C THR A 210 -43.13 -2.27 -5.42
N LEU A 211 -43.63 -2.90 -6.49
CA LEU A 211 -44.50 -2.24 -7.47
C LEU A 211 -45.87 -1.90 -6.89
N LEU A 212 -46.45 -2.80 -6.10
CA LEU A 212 -47.76 -2.60 -5.49
C LEU A 212 -47.70 -1.55 -4.37
N ASP A 213 -46.61 -1.49 -3.59
CA ASP A 213 -46.42 -0.51 -2.53
C ASP A 213 -46.27 0.93 -3.06
N GLN A 214 -45.86 1.08 -4.32
CA GLN A 214 -45.84 2.38 -5.02
C GLN A 214 -47.24 2.86 -5.43
N ILE A 215 -48.26 2.00 -5.36
CA ILE A 215 -49.64 2.30 -5.74
C ILE A 215 -50.51 2.31 -4.47
N ASN A 216 -51.09 3.46 -4.13
CA ASN A 216 -52.00 3.57 -2.98
C ASN A 216 -53.37 2.95 -3.27
N PHE A 217 -53.45 1.62 -3.26
CA PHE A 217 -54.70 0.87 -3.46
C PHE A 217 -55.79 1.20 -2.42
N SER A 218 -55.41 1.70 -1.25
CA SER A 218 -56.33 2.06 -0.16
C SER A 218 -57.07 3.38 -0.39
N THR A 219 -56.52 4.30 -1.19
CA THR A 219 -57.08 5.65 -1.40
C THR A 219 -57.61 5.86 -2.81
N LEU A 220 -57.13 5.08 -3.79
CA LEU A 220 -57.54 5.21 -5.17
C LEU A 220 -58.80 4.37 -5.48
N PRO A 221 -59.80 4.93 -6.20
CA PRO A 221 -60.89 4.15 -6.79
C PRO A 221 -60.34 3.03 -7.68
N SER A 222 -61.04 1.88 -7.74
CA SER A 222 -60.59 0.67 -8.45
C SER A 222 -60.17 0.91 -9.91
N ALA A 223 -60.90 1.77 -10.63
CA ALA A 223 -60.54 2.15 -12.00
C ALA A 223 -59.23 2.95 -12.10
N GLN A 224 -58.96 3.84 -11.13
CA GLN A 224 -57.73 4.62 -11.07
C GLN A 224 -56.53 3.78 -10.62
N ALA A 225 -56.75 2.86 -9.66
CA ALA A 225 -55.74 1.90 -9.24
C ALA A 225 -55.32 0.96 -10.38
N GLN A 226 -56.29 0.48 -11.17
CA GLN A 226 -56.01 -0.32 -12.37
C GLN A 226 -55.24 0.49 -13.42
N ALA A 227 -55.62 1.75 -13.66
CA ALA A 227 -54.90 2.62 -14.59
C ALA A 227 -53.45 2.88 -14.14
N ALA A 228 -53.23 3.09 -12.85
CA ALA A 228 -51.89 3.25 -12.28
C ALA A 228 -51.04 1.98 -12.39
N LEU A 229 -51.63 0.82 -12.15
CA LEU A 229 -50.97 -0.48 -12.33
C LEU A 229 -50.60 -0.71 -13.81
N ASN A 230 -51.54 -0.47 -14.72
CA ASN A 230 -51.30 -0.61 -16.16
C ASN A 230 -50.17 0.34 -16.62
N ALA A 231 -50.17 1.59 -16.16
CA ALA A 231 -49.11 2.54 -16.48
C ALA A 231 -47.73 2.09 -15.97
N LYS A 232 -47.66 1.51 -14.76
CA LYS A 232 -46.42 0.94 -14.20
C LYS A 232 -45.94 -0.31 -14.95
N LEU A 233 -46.87 -1.15 -15.40
CA LEU A 233 -46.54 -2.31 -16.24
C LEU A 233 -46.02 -1.86 -17.60
N GLU A 234 -46.66 -0.87 -18.23
CA GLU A 234 -46.21 -0.29 -19.50
C GLU A 234 -44.82 0.37 -19.37
N GLU A 235 -44.53 1.06 -18.25
CA GLU A 235 -43.21 1.63 -17.93
C GLU A 235 -42.11 0.54 -17.89
N LEU A 236 -42.46 -0.66 -17.42
CA LEU A 236 -41.57 -1.83 -17.43
C LEU A 236 -41.52 -2.54 -18.78
N GLY A 237 -42.32 -2.12 -19.77
CA GLY A 237 -42.43 -2.78 -21.06
C GLY A 237 -43.29 -4.06 -21.07
N LEU A 238 -44.13 -4.24 -20.05
CA LEU A 238 -45.14 -5.31 -19.99
C LEU A 238 -46.44 -4.84 -20.61
N ASP A 239 -47.04 -5.64 -21.50
CA ASP A 239 -48.38 -5.36 -22.02
C ASP A 239 -49.44 -5.74 -20.96
N PRO A 240 -50.13 -4.78 -20.32
CA PRO A 240 -51.10 -5.05 -19.27
C PRO A 240 -52.29 -5.88 -19.77
N LYS A 241 -52.62 -5.81 -21.08
CA LYS A 241 -53.73 -6.58 -21.66
C LYS A 241 -53.41 -8.07 -21.74
N SER A 242 -52.12 -8.42 -21.88
CA SER A 242 -51.67 -9.81 -21.96
C SER A 242 -51.75 -10.55 -20.61
N LEU A 243 -51.75 -9.81 -19.49
CA LEU A 243 -51.62 -10.37 -18.15
C LEU A 243 -52.97 -10.65 -17.45
N ASN A 244 -54.10 -10.17 -17.99
CA ASN A 244 -55.46 -10.32 -17.42
C ASN A 244 -55.52 -10.01 -15.91
N LEU A 245 -54.77 -9.00 -15.44
CA LEU A 245 -54.71 -8.60 -14.04
C LEU A 245 -55.90 -7.69 -13.71
N SER A 246 -56.66 -8.02 -12.66
CA SER A 246 -57.75 -7.16 -12.15
C SER A 246 -57.48 -6.71 -10.73
N ALA A 247 -57.49 -5.39 -10.51
CA ALA A 247 -57.35 -4.74 -9.19
C ALA A 247 -58.58 -4.93 -8.29
N GLN A 248 -59.64 -5.57 -8.79
CA GLN A 248 -60.83 -5.92 -7.99
C GLN A 248 -60.60 -7.18 -7.13
N ASN A 249 -59.55 -7.95 -7.42
CA ASN A 249 -59.22 -9.16 -6.68
C ASN A 249 -58.48 -8.85 -5.37
N ASN A 250 -58.58 -9.77 -4.40
CA ASN A 250 -57.80 -9.76 -3.16
C ASN A 250 -56.32 -9.42 -3.47
N GLN A 251 -55.74 -8.44 -2.78
CA GLN A 251 -54.38 -7.95 -3.02
C GLN A 251 -53.33 -9.08 -2.97
N ALA A 252 -53.56 -10.10 -2.15
CA ALA A 252 -52.72 -11.30 -2.11
C ALA A 252 -52.77 -12.11 -3.43
N LEU A 253 -53.95 -12.25 -4.05
CA LEU A 253 -54.11 -12.94 -5.33
C LEU A 253 -53.48 -12.13 -6.47
N LEU A 254 -53.66 -10.80 -6.46
CA LEU A 254 -53.03 -9.90 -7.43
C LEU A 254 -51.49 -9.99 -7.34
N ALA A 255 -50.94 -9.98 -6.12
CA ALA A 255 -49.50 -10.14 -5.90
C ALA A 255 -48.98 -11.49 -6.42
N GLN A 256 -49.74 -12.57 -6.25
CA GLN A 256 -49.37 -13.90 -6.77
C GLN A 256 -49.37 -13.96 -8.30
N GLN A 257 -50.42 -13.43 -8.96
CA GLN A 257 -50.51 -13.36 -10.41
C GLN A 257 -49.41 -12.47 -11.01
N LEU A 258 -49.18 -11.32 -10.38
CA LEU A 258 -48.12 -10.38 -10.78
C LEU A 258 -46.74 -11.01 -10.61
N ASN A 259 -46.48 -11.75 -9.53
CA ASN A 259 -45.23 -12.47 -9.33
C ASN A 259 -44.98 -13.52 -10.42
N GLN A 260 -45.99 -14.28 -10.83
CA GLN A 260 -45.84 -15.27 -11.92
C GLN A 260 -45.55 -14.58 -13.26
N ALA A 261 -46.28 -13.51 -13.57
CA ALA A 261 -46.06 -12.71 -14.77
C ALA A 261 -44.63 -12.11 -14.78
N LEU A 262 -44.25 -11.46 -13.68
CA LEU A 262 -42.93 -10.86 -13.51
C LEU A 262 -41.82 -11.90 -13.54
N ALA A 263 -42.02 -13.12 -13.04
CA ALA A 263 -41.00 -14.17 -13.11
C ALA A 263 -40.64 -14.51 -14.57
N SER A 264 -41.64 -14.70 -15.44
CA SER A 264 -41.42 -14.96 -16.86
C SER A 264 -40.78 -13.78 -17.59
N PHE A 265 -41.26 -12.56 -17.29
CA PHE A 265 -40.70 -11.33 -17.84
C PHE A 265 -39.27 -11.07 -17.39
N ARG A 266 -38.95 -11.32 -16.10
CA ARG A 266 -37.60 -11.24 -15.55
C ARG A 266 -36.68 -12.19 -16.27
N GLN A 267 -37.06 -13.45 -16.45
CA GLN A 267 -36.21 -14.43 -17.10
C GLN A 267 -35.87 -14.00 -18.54
N ASN A 268 -36.85 -13.49 -19.29
CA ASN A 268 -36.64 -12.98 -20.64
C ASN A 268 -35.79 -11.70 -20.66
N THR A 269 -36.06 -10.75 -19.75
CA THR A 269 -35.36 -9.47 -19.67
C THR A 269 -33.91 -9.66 -19.21
N ILE A 270 -33.68 -10.52 -18.21
CA ILE A 270 -32.34 -10.91 -17.74
C ILE A 270 -31.57 -11.61 -18.86
N ALA A 271 -32.19 -12.54 -19.60
CA ALA A 271 -31.54 -13.20 -20.73
C ALA A 271 -31.14 -12.20 -21.84
N GLN A 272 -32.02 -11.25 -22.17
CA GLN A 272 -31.71 -10.20 -23.14
C GLN A 272 -30.63 -9.23 -22.64
N ALA A 273 -30.69 -8.82 -21.38
CA ALA A 273 -29.70 -7.95 -20.76
C ALA A 273 -28.33 -8.64 -20.70
N ARG A 274 -28.30 -9.92 -20.33
CA ARG A 274 -27.10 -10.76 -20.34
C ARG A 274 -26.51 -10.89 -21.73
N GLN A 275 -27.33 -11.13 -22.75
CA GLN A 275 -26.85 -11.17 -24.14
C GLN A 275 -26.26 -9.83 -24.58
N LYS A 276 -26.96 -8.72 -24.33
CA LYS A 276 -26.46 -7.37 -24.66
C LYS A 276 -25.14 -7.05 -23.94
N LEU A 277 -25.03 -7.39 -22.65
CA LEU A 277 -23.80 -7.21 -21.90
C LEU A 277 -22.68 -8.12 -22.43
N SER A 278 -22.99 -9.38 -22.72
CA SER A 278 -22.04 -10.31 -23.34
C SER A 278 -21.47 -9.74 -24.65
N ASP A 279 -22.34 -9.20 -25.51
CA ASP A 279 -21.96 -8.61 -26.79
C ASP A 279 -21.13 -7.32 -26.62
N GLN A 280 -21.51 -6.45 -25.67
CA GLN A 280 -20.80 -5.20 -25.37
C GLN A 280 -19.42 -5.45 -24.75
N LEU A 281 -19.32 -6.44 -23.86
CA LEU A 281 -18.08 -6.77 -23.16
C LEU A 281 -17.17 -7.67 -24.01
N GLY A 282 -17.74 -8.39 -24.98
CA GLY A 282 -17.02 -9.41 -25.74
C GLY A 282 -16.68 -10.64 -24.91
N LEU A 283 -17.55 -11.00 -23.96
CA LEU A 283 -17.39 -12.12 -23.02
C LEU A 283 -18.69 -12.91 -22.93
N THR A 284 -18.65 -14.23 -23.11
CA THR A 284 -19.84 -15.08 -22.97
C THR A 284 -20.26 -15.20 -21.51
N LEU A 285 -21.37 -14.55 -21.14
CA LEU A 285 -21.89 -14.56 -19.78
C LEU A 285 -22.87 -15.72 -19.55
N ARG A 286 -22.66 -16.52 -18.50
CA ARG A 286 -23.49 -17.69 -18.16
C ARG A 286 -24.67 -17.35 -17.25
N GLY A 287 -24.54 -16.31 -16.42
CA GLY A 287 -25.59 -15.84 -15.51
C GLY A 287 -25.49 -16.38 -14.08
N ASP A 288 -25.02 -17.61 -13.91
CA ASP A 288 -24.76 -18.27 -12.63
C ASP A 288 -23.36 -17.93 -12.06
N GLU A 289 -22.49 -17.38 -12.89
CA GLU A 289 -21.15 -16.96 -12.48
C GLU A 289 -21.19 -15.74 -11.53
N PRO A 290 -20.31 -15.69 -10.52
CA PRO A 290 -20.19 -14.54 -9.64
C PRO A 290 -19.78 -13.29 -10.42
N LEU A 291 -20.42 -12.15 -10.12
CA LEU A 291 -20.16 -10.89 -10.80
C LEU A 291 -18.70 -10.44 -10.70
N HIS A 292 -18.03 -10.71 -9.57
CA HIS A 292 -16.60 -10.39 -9.41
C HIS A 292 -15.72 -11.10 -10.44
N GLN A 293 -16.04 -12.35 -10.82
CA GLN A 293 -15.26 -13.11 -11.80
C GLN A 293 -15.39 -12.50 -13.19
N VAL A 294 -16.59 -12.00 -13.53
CA VAL A 294 -16.83 -11.29 -14.79
C VAL A 294 -16.03 -9.99 -14.85
N ILE A 295 -16.02 -9.22 -13.75
CA ILE A 295 -15.23 -7.98 -13.66
C ILE A 295 -13.73 -8.30 -13.81
N VAL A 296 -13.22 -9.33 -13.11
CA VAL A 296 -11.82 -9.78 -13.23
C VAL A 296 -11.50 -10.19 -14.67
N ALA A 297 -12.36 -10.98 -15.31
CA ALA A 297 -12.16 -11.43 -16.69
C ALA A 297 -12.13 -10.25 -17.67
N LEU A 298 -13.07 -9.31 -17.53
CA LEU A 298 -13.13 -8.09 -18.33
C LEU A 298 -11.89 -7.23 -18.14
N MET A 299 -11.48 -7.02 -16.88
CA MET A 299 -10.28 -6.26 -16.57
C MET A 299 -9.05 -6.95 -17.14
N ASN A 300 -8.89 -8.27 -16.97
CA ASN A 300 -7.78 -9.03 -17.56
C ASN A 300 -7.74 -8.92 -19.08
N GLN A 301 -8.88 -9.02 -19.76
CA GLN A 301 -8.96 -8.90 -21.22
C GLN A 301 -8.54 -7.51 -21.72
N ARG A 302 -8.95 -6.44 -21.02
CA ARG A 302 -8.63 -5.05 -21.40
C ARG A 302 -7.22 -4.63 -20.95
N PHE A 303 -6.83 -4.98 -19.72
CA PHE A 303 -5.53 -4.65 -19.14
C PHE A 303 -4.40 -5.42 -19.79
N SER A 304 -4.54 -6.71 -20.10
CA SER A 304 -3.44 -7.49 -20.70
C SER A 304 -2.94 -6.85 -21.99
N ASN A 305 -3.84 -6.39 -22.85
CA ASN A 305 -3.50 -5.70 -24.10
C ASN A 305 -2.77 -4.37 -23.86
N TYR A 306 -3.21 -3.59 -22.87
CA TYR A 306 -2.57 -2.33 -22.48
C TYR A 306 -1.20 -2.56 -21.83
N VAL A 307 -1.13 -3.44 -20.83
CA VAL A 307 0.08 -3.80 -20.09
C VAL A 307 1.14 -4.34 -21.04
N ARG A 308 0.76 -5.18 -22.00
CA ARG A 308 1.70 -5.71 -22.99
C ARG A 308 2.37 -4.62 -23.82
N ARG A 309 1.63 -3.58 -24.23
CA ARG A 309 2.18 -2.43 -24.98
C ARG A 309 3.16 -1.61 -24.14
N TYR A 310 2.91 -1.50 -22.83
CA TYR A 310 3.71 -0.69 -21.92
C TYR A 310 4.61 -1.51 -20.96
N ALA A 311 4.78 -2.81 -21.21
CA ALA A 311 5.45 -3.72 -20.29
C ALA A 311 6.91 -3.32 -19.98
N GLN A 312 7.57 -2.62 -20.91
CA GLN A 312 8.92 -2.10 -20.71
C GLN A 312 8.97 -0.84 -19.83
N ILE A 313 7.90 -0.03 -19.83
CA ILE A 313 7.82 1.29 -19.16
C ILE A 313 7.14 1.19 -17.80
N ILE A 314 6.23 0.24 -17.61
CA ILE A 314 5.52 0.03 -16.34
C ILE A 314 6.48 -0.22 -15.16
N PRO A 315 7.47 -1.12 -15.24
CA PRO A 315 8.36 -1.40 -14.12
C PRO A 315 9.16 -0.20 -13.60
N PRO A 316 9.85 0.59 -14.45
CA PRO A 316 10.55 1.77 -13.94
C PRO A 316 9.58 2.80 -13.38
N LEU A 317 8.38 2.95 -13.95
CA LEU A 317 7.37 3.87 -13.45
C LEU A 317 6.82 3.43 -12.08
N LEU A 318 6.59 2.14 -11.88
CA LEU A 318 6.19 1.59 -10.57
C LEU A 318 7.32 1.73 -9.54
N ALA A 319 8.57 1.46 -9.92
CA ALA A 319 9.72 1.65 -9.03
C ALA A 319 9.90 3.12 -8.60
N LEU A 320 9.67 4.05 -9.53
CA LEU A 320 9.63 5.49 -9.25
C LEU A 320 8.45 5.85 -8.35
N GLY A 321 7.27 5.29 -8.60
CA GLY A 321 6.09 5.47 -7.74
C GLY A 321 6.36 5.03 -6.31
N ILE A 322 6.99 3.86 -6.12
CA ILE A 322 7.41 3.36 -4.80
C ILE A 322 8.46 4.29 -4.18
N PHE A 323 9.44 4.78 -4.95
CA PHE A 323 10.41 5.74 -4.42
C PHE A 323 9.72 6.98 -3.87
N LEU A 324 8.81 7.58 -4.64
CA LEU A 324 8.08 8.80 -4.24
C LEU A 324 7.19 8.53 -3.03
N LEU A 325 6.50 7.39 -2.99
CA LEU A 325 5.68 6.97 -1.86
C LEU A 325 6.52 6.83 -0.59
N LEU A 326 7.62 6.07 -0.66
CA LEU A 326 8.53 5.89 0.47
C LEU A 326 9.21 7.21 0.87
N LYS A 327 9.49 8.09 -0.09
CA LYS A 327 10.06 9.41 0.18
C LYS A 327 9.07 10.30 0.92
N ALA A 328 7.78 10.26 0.57
CA ALA A 328 6.73 10.95 1.33
C ALA A 328 6.65 10.42 2.78
N LEU A 329 6.82 9.10 2.97
CA LEU A 329 6.85 8.46 4.29
C LEU A 329 8.18 8.64 5.04
N SER A 330 9.24 9.10 4.37
CA SER A 330 10.60 9.19 4.95
C SER A 330 10.68 10.09 6.19
N GLY A 331 9.78 11.06 6.33
CA GLY A 331 9.69 11.90 7.52
C GLY A 331 9.43 11.10 8.80
N ILE A 332 8.57 10.07 8.73
CA ILE A 332 8.28 9.20 9.87
C ILE A 332 9.51 8.37 10.25
N PHE A 333 10.21 7.81 9.26
CA PHE A 333 11.46 7.07 9.48
C PHE A 333 12.56 7.96 10.07
N GLN A 334 12.67 9.21 9.60
CA GLN A 334 13.63 10.18 10.13
C GLN A 334 13.33 10.53 11.59
N LEU A 335 12.04 10.73 11.94
CA LEU A 335 11.64 10.96 13.32
C LEU A 335 11.99 9.78 14.23
N GLY A 336 11.69 8.55 13.81
CA GLY A 336 12.04 7.34 14.55
C GLY A 336 13.55 7.19 14.76
N TYR A 337 14.33 7.40 13.70
CA TYR A 337 15.80 7.42 13.74
C TYR A 337 16.34 8.45 14.74
N VAL A 338 15.88 9.70 14.66
CA VAL A 338 16.37 10.78 15.53
C VAL A 338 15.96 10.52 16.98
N ALA A 339 14.71 10.11 17.22
CA ALA A 339 14.21 9.82 18.55
C ALA A 339 15.00 8.67 19.21
N PHE A 340 15.23 7.58 18.47
CA PHE A 340 15.99 6.44 18.97
C PHE A 340 17.47 6.80 19.22
N GLY A 341 18.11 7.49 18.27
CA GLY A 341 19.50 7.95 18.44
C GLY A 341 19.70 8.89 19.62
N LEU A 342 18.75 9.82 19.85
CA LEU A 342 18.75 10.69 21.03
C LEU A 342 18.51 9.90 22.32
N GLY A 343 17.59 8.93 22.31
CA GLY A 343 17.35 8.04 23.44
C GLY A 343 18.62 7.30 23.87
N LEU A 344 19.33 6.70 22.90
CA LEU A 344 20.62 6.06 23.15
C LEU A 344 21.70 7.03 23.63
N TYR A 345 21.77 8.23 23.05
CA TYR A 345 22.70 9.27 23.50
C TYR A 345 22.46 9.64 24.98
N HIS A 346 21.20 9.86 25.36
CA HIS A 346 20.83 10.16 26.74
C HIS A 346 21.13 9.00 27.68
N LEU A 347 20.87 7.77 27.27
CA LEU A 347 21.23 6.57 28.02
C LEU A 347 22.75 6.49 28.24
N PHE A 348 23.55 6.74 27.21
CA PHE A 348 25.01 6.67 27.31
C PHE A 348 25.59 7.79 28.18
N ARG A 349 24.98 8.98 28.13
CA ARG A 349 25.30 10.07 29.05
C ARG A 349 24.95 9.70 30.49
N PHE A 350 23.78 9.11 30.73
CA PHE A 350 23.36 8.66 32.06
C PHE A 350 24.32 7.59 32.63
N LEU A 351 24.79 6.67 31.79
CA LEU A 351 25.77 5.65 32.15
C LEU A 351 27.21 6.18 32.29
N GLY A 352 27.44 7.49 32.12
CA GLY A 352 28.76 8.10 32.20
C GLY A 352 29.74 7.69 31.09
N ILE A 353 29.24 7.09 30.00
CA ILE A 353 30.04 6.70 28.83
C ILE A 353 30.42 7.95 28.03
N VAL A 354 29.49 8.89 27.92
CA VAL A 354 29.70 10.18 27.25
C VAL A 354 29.80 11.26 28.30
N THR A 355 31.00 11.83 28.45
CA THR A 355 31.27 12.97 29.32
C THR A 355 31.34 14.24 28.48
N ILE A 356 30.61 15.28 28.89
CA ILE A 356 30.63 16.58 28.22
C ILE A 356 31.63 17.45 28.95
N GLU A 357 32.76 17.76 28.31
CA GLU A 357 33.74 18.69 28.85
C GLU A 357 33.46 20.11 28.36
N THR A 358 33.32 21.03 29.30
CA THR A 358 33.20 22.46 29.03
C THR A 358 34.58 23.07 28.94
N GLU A 359 35.12 23.13 27.72
CA GLU A 359 36.34 23.89 27.45
C GLU A 359 36.02 25.39 27.32
N THR A 360 36.70 26.22 28.11
CA THR A 360 36.66 27.67 28.02
C THR A 360 37.67 28.16 26.97
N LEU A 361 37.21 28.39 25.74
CA LEU A 361 38.07 28.93 24.70
C LEU A 361 38.42 30.40 24.98
N PRO A 362 39.71 30.81 24.95
CA PRO A 362 40.09 32.19 25.14
C PRO A 362 39.54 33.07 24.00
N ALA A 363 39.05 34.26 24.36
CA ALA A 363 38.28 35.17 23.49
C ALA A 363 38.97 35.54 22.16
N GLN A 364 40.30 35.42 22.05
CA GLN A 364 41.05 35.71 20.82
C GLN A 364 40.81 34.71 19.68
N ARG A 365 40.44 33.45 19.94
CA ARG A 365 40.14 32.48 18.87
C ARG A 365 38.76 32.68 18.21
N LEU A 366 37.83 33.36 18.87
CA LEU A 366 36.47 33.59 18.36
C LEU A 366 36.42 34.61 17.20
N ARG A 367 37.44 35.48 17.05
CA ARG A 367 37.47 36.51 15.97
C ARG A 367 37.78 35.98 14.58
N TRP A 368 38.29 34.76 14.43
CA TRP A 368 38.74 34.21 13.14
C TRP A 368 37.73 33.28 12.46
N HIS A 369 36.58 33.01 13.11
CA HIS A 369 35.56 32.05 12.62
C HIS A 369 34.16 32.67 12.42
N HIS A 370 34.05 34.00 12.50
CA HIS A 370 32.92 34.77 11.98
C HIS A 370 33.35 35.41 10.67
#